data_AF-A0A7C2JRR5-F1
#
_entry.id   AF-A0A7C2JRR5-F1
#
_cell.length_a   1.000
_cell.length_b   1.000
_cell.length_c   1.000
_cell.angle_alpha   90.00
_cell.angle_beta   90.00
_cell.angle_gamma   90.00
#
_symmetry.space_group_name_H-M   'P 1'
#
loop_
_entity.id
_entity.type
_entity.pdbx_description
1 polymer ?
#
loop_
_entity_poly.entity_id
_entity_poly.type
_entity_poly.pdbx_seq_one_letter_code
_entity_poly.pdbx_strand_id
1 'polypeptide(L)'
;MPIEQLLPVMALGIAAALAIIAIYDVAYVWPIHRRISSLTERCAVLERSLGGVIDDLKARVEASDHREREDFGRLGERLGQLELATEARSYEQAIGCAEKGEETSRLISCFGLTEGEADLVMLLHNEASRRAAAEKFARRLIDTAQV
;
A
#
# COMPACT_ATOMS: atom_id res chain seq x y z
N MET A 1 68.96 20.16 64.48
CA MET A 1 67.74 20.99 64.38
C MET A 1 66.57 20.16 64.92
N PRO A 2 65.74 20.70 65.82
CA PRO A 2 64.69 19.93 66.47
C PRO A 2 63.62 19.52 65.45
N ILE A 3 63.17 18.26 65.54
CA ILE A 3 62.22 17.60 64.64
C ILE A 3 60.89 18.37 64.53
N GLU A 4 60.58 19.17 65.55
CA GLU A 4 59.39 20.04 65.62
C GLU A 4 59.37 21.15 64.55
N GLN A 5 60.52 21.57 64.01
CA GLN A 5 60.59 22.59 62.96
C GLN A 5 60.43 22.02 61.54
N LEU A 6 60.59 20.70 61.34
CA LEU A 6 60.46 20.06 60.02
C LEU A 6 59.00 19.81 59.62
N LEU A 7 58.14 19.56 60.61
CA LEU A 7 56.73 19.24 60.43
C LEU A 7 55.93 20.36 59.72
N PRO A 8 56.06 21.65 60.09
CA PRO A 8 55.35 22.74 59.39
C PRO A 8 55.86 22.96 57.96
N VAL A 9 57.15 22.71 57.69
CA VAL A 9 57.72 22.88 56.34
C VAL A 9 57.19 21.81 55.38
N MET A 10 57.11 20.55 55.84
CA MET A 10 56.53 19.46 55.05
C MET A 10 55.03 19.66 54.82
N ALA A 11 54.30 20.11 55.85
CA ALA A 11 52.87 20.43 55.71
C ALA A 11 52.63 21.54 54.68
N LEU A 12 53.47 22.59 54.67
CA LEU A 12 53.36 23.69 53.71
C LEU A 12 53.71 23.24 52.28
N GLY A 13 54.69 22.36 52.11
CA GLY A 13 55.02 21.76 50.81
C GLY A 13 53.89 20.90 50.25
N ILE A 14 53.27 20.07 51.10
CA ILE A 14 52.11 19.24 50.70
C ILE A 14 50.90 20.12 50.36
N ALA A 15 50.63 21.16 51.17
CA ALA A 15 49.56 22.10 50.90
C ALA A 15 49.77 22.83 49.57
N ALA A 16 50.99 23.26 49.26
CA ALA A 16 51.33 23.89 47.98
C ALA A 16 51.15 22.91 46.80
N ALA A 17 51.57 21.66 46.95
CA ALA A 17 51.39 20.64 45.90
C ALA A 17 49.91 20.36 45.63
N LEU A 18 49.08 20.23 46.67
CA LEU A 18 47.64 20.04 46.53
C LEU A 18 46.96 21.27 45.90
N ALA A 19 47.40 22.48 46.26
CA ALA A 19 46.89 23.70 45.65
C ALA A 19 47.19 23.76 44.15
N ILE A 20 48.38 23.37 43.72
CA ILE A 20 48.76 23.31 42.30
C ILE A 20 47.90 22.29 41.54
N ILE A 21 47.67 21.11 42.10
CA ILE A 21 46.81 20.08 41.49
C ILE A 21 45.36 20.58 41.37
N ALA A 22 44.82 21.18 42.42
CA ALA A 22 43.47 21.74 42.39
C ALA A 22 43.33 22.86 41.36
N ILE A 23 44.33 23.74 41.25
CA ILE A 23 44.36 24.79 40.21
C ILE A 23 44.43 24.16 38.82
N TYR A 24 45.23 23.10 38.64
CA TYR A 24 45.34 22.39 37.36
C TYR A 24 44.00 21.75 36.96
N ASP A 25 43.34 21.05 37.88
CA ASP A 25 42.05 20.41 37.63
C ASP A 25 40.97 21.46 37.28
N VAL A 26 40.93 22.56 38.01
CA VAL A 26 39.97 23.65 37.71
C VAL A 26 40.33 24.38 36.40
N ALA A 27 41.61 24.58 36.08
CA ALA A 27 42.00 25.30 34.88
C ALA A 27 41.85 24.46 33.61
N TYR A 28 42.13 23.16 33.67
CA TYR A 28 42.16 22.28 32.50
C TYR A 28 40.96 21.35 32.39
N VAL A 29 40.54 20.70 33.47
CA VAL A 29 39.45 19.72 33.43
C VAL A 29 38.10 20.41 33.31
N TRP A 30 37.91 21.53 34.02
CA TRP A 30 36.66 22.31 33.96
C TRP A 30 36.25 22.77 32.56
N PRO A 31 37.10 23.44 31.75
CA PRO A 31 36.71 23.88 30.42
C PRO A 31 36.45 22.70 29.47
N ILE A 32 37.19 21.60 29.62
CA ILE A 32 36.96 20.36 28.85
C ILE A 32 35.59 19.77 29.21
N HIS A 33 35.25 19.69 30.50
CA HIS A 33 33.97 19.19 30.96
C HIS A 33 32.81 20.08 30.48
N ARG A 34 33.01 21.42 30.49
CA ARG A 34 32.05 22.36 29.92
C ARG A 34 31.85 22.17 28.42
N ARG A 35 32.93 21.93 27.67
CA ARG A 35 32.84 21.65 26.24
C ARG A 35 32.11 20.33 25.98
N ILE A 36 32.49 19.26 26.67
CA ILE A 36 31.86 17.95 26.52
C ILE A 36 30.36 18.02 26.83
N SER A 37 29.97 18.61 27.96
CA SER A 37 28.55 18.78 28.31
C SER A 37 27.77 19.58 27.25
N SER A 38 28.37 20.64 26.70
CA SER A 38 27.74 21.41 25.61
C SER A 38 27.59 20.59 24.31
N LEU A 39 28.53 19.70 24.00
CA LEU A 39 28.40 18.79 22.86
C LEU A 39 27.33 17.73 23.11
N THR A 40 27.31 17.14 24.31
CA THR A 40 26.29 16.15 24.69
C THR A 40 24.89 16.73 24.61
N GLU A 41 24.69 17.96 25.08
CA GLU A 41 23.41 18.65 24.98
C GLU A 41 23.00 18.90 23.53
N ARG A 42 23.93 19.36 22.68
CA ARG A 42 23.68 19.54 21.24
C ARG A 42 23.34 18.22 20.55
N CYS A 43 24.06 17.14 20.84
CA CYS A 43 23.76 15.81 20.33
C CYS A 43 22.37 15.34 20.76
N ALA A 44 22.00 15.53 22.03
CA ALA A 44 20.68 15.16 22.53
C ALA A 44 19.54 15.98 21.87
N VAL A 45 19.76 17.27 21.59
CA VAL A 45 18.81 18.08 20.82
C VAL A 45 18.71 17.59 19.39
N LEU A 46 19.85 17.28 18.75
CA LEU A 46 19.87 16.78 17.38
C LEU A 46 19.15 15.42 17.27
N GLU A 47 19.41 14.51 18.20
CA GLU A 47 18.77 13.20 18.28
C GLU A 47 17.25 13.31 18.46
N ARG A 48 16.78 14.21 19.33
CA ARG A 48 15.33 14.49 19.46
C ARG A 48 14.75 15.08 18.18
N SER A 49 15.47 15.98 17.51
CA SER A 49 14.99 16.58 16.26
C SER A 49 14.92 15.56 15.13
N LEU A 50 15.91 14.66 15.04
CA LEU A 50 15.94 13.55 14.10
C LEU A 50 14.81 12.57 14.40
N GLY A 51 14.59 12.22 15.67
CA GLY A 51 13.46 11.40 16.10
C GLY A 51 12.13 11.98 15.65
N GLY A 52 11.91 13.28 15.90
CA GLY A 52 10.70 13.98 15.45
C GLY A 52 10.50 13.99 13.94
N VAL A 53 11.58 14.19 13.17
CA VAL A 53 11.51 14.15 11.69
C VAL A 53 11.23 12.73 11.18
N ILE A 54 11.81 11.70 11.80
CA ILE A 54 11.55 10.30 11.45
C ILE A 54 10.08 9.94 11.74
N ASP A 55 9.55 10.36 12.89
CA ASP A 55 8.16 10.12 13.25
C ASP A 55 7.20 10.84 12.32
N ASP A 56 7.49 12.10 11.95
CA ASP A 56 6.70 12.84 10.94
C ASP A 56 6.75 12.16 9.57
N LEU A 57 7.94 11.75 9.12
CA LEU A 57 8.09 11.07 7.85
C LEU A 57 7.32 9.74 7.85
N LYS A 58 7.38 8.98 8.95
CA LYS A 58 6.63 7.74 9.12
C LYS A 58 5.13 7.99 9.03
N ALA A 59 4.61 8.99 9.74
CA ALA A 59 3.20 9.35 9.69
C ALA A 59 2.76 9.78 8.27
N ARG A 60 3.61 10.51 7.54
CA ARG A 60 3.33 10.91 6.15
C ARG A 60 3.33 9.73 5.18
N VAL A 61 4.24 8.78 5.36
CA VAL A 61 4.28 7.55 4.56
C VAL A 61 3.05 6.69 4.83
N GLU A 62 2.69 6.47 6.10
CA GLU A 62 1.49 5.73 6.46
C GLU A 62 0.21 6.37 5.91
N ALA A 63 0.11 7.71 5.98
CA ALA A 63 -1.00 8.44 5.40
C ALA A 63 -1.05 8.34 3.87
N SER A 64 0.10 8.32 3.20
CA SER A 64 0.17 8.14 1.74
C SER A 64 -0.23 6.72 1.34
N ASP A 65 0.29 5.70 2.00
CA ASP A 65 -0.04 4.29 1.73
C ASP A 65 -1.54 4.04 1.95
N HIS A 66 -2.14 4.62 3.00
CA HIS A 66 -3.58 4.49 3.23
C HIS A 66 -4.40 5.13 2.11
N ARG A 67 -4.04 6.35 1.68
CA ARG A 67 -4.72 7.03 0.57
C ARG A 67 -4.58 6.28 -0.75
N GLU A 68 -3.38 5.79 -1.05
CA GLU A 68 -3.13 5.02 -2.27
C GLU A 68 -3.97 3.74 -2.28
N ARG A 69 -4.05 3.02 -1.15
CA ARG A 69 -4.90 1.82 -1.04
C ARG A 69 -6.38 2.14 -1.21
N GLU A 70 -6.86 3.24 -0.64
CA GLU A 70 -8.25 3.68 -0.84
C GLU A 70 -8.52 4.03 -2.31
N ASP A 71 -7.61 4.75 -2.96
CA ASP A 71 -7.75 5.15 -4.36
C ASP A 71 -7.69 3.95 -5.30
N PHE A 72 -6.77 2.99 -5.07
CA PHE A 72 -6.73 1.75 -5.83
C PHE A 72 -7.98 0.88 -5.60
N GLY A 73 -8.50 0.83 -4.37
CA GLY A 73 -9.75 0.13 -4.08
C GLY A 73 -10.93 0.73 -4.87
N ARG A 74 -11.07 2.05 -4.85
CA ARG A 74 -12.11 2.76 -5.61
C ARG A 74 -11.96 2.60 -7.12
N LEU A 75 -10.73 2.63 -7.62
CA LEU A 75 -10.45 2.38 -9.03
C LEU A 75 -10.81 0.94 -9.42
N GLY A 76 -10.48 -0.04 -8.58
CA GLY A 76 -10.85 -1.45 -8.78
C GLY A 76 -12.37 -1.64 -8.82
N GLU A 77 -13.10 -1.04 -7.89
CA GLU A 77 -14.57 -1.09 -7.88
C GLU A 77 -15.18 -0.46 -9.15
N ARG A 78 -14.69 0.71 -9.56
CA ARG A 78 -15.14 1.37 -10.79
C ARG A 78 -14.82 0.56 -12.03
N LEU A 79 -13.65 -0.06 -12.07
CA LEU A 79 -13.23 -0.88 -13.20
C LEU A 79 -14.08 -2.16 -13.30
N GLY A 80 -14.38 -2.81 -12.17
CA GLY A 80 -15.31 -3.94 -12.13
C GLY A 80 -16.75 -3.55 -12.54
N GLN A 81 -17.22 -2.38 -12.12
CA GLN A 81 -18.53 -1.86 -12.58
C GLN A 81 -18.54 -1.58 -14.08
N LEU A 82 -17.45 -1.04 -14.62
CA LEU A 82 -17.30 -0.78 -16.07
C LEU A 82 -17.24 -2.08 -16.87
N GLU A 83 -16.54 -3.10 -16.37
CA GLU A 83 -16.47 -4.43 -16.99
C GLU A 83 -17.87 -5.06 -17.07
N LEU A 84 -18.59 -5.10 -15.94
CA LEU A 84 -19.98 -5.59 -15.89
C LEU A 84 -20.92 -4.80 -16.82
N ALA A 85 -20.80 -3.47 -16.85
CA ALA A 85 -21.63 -2.63 -17.71
C ALA A 85 -21.30 -2.83 -19.21
N THR A 86 -20.04 -3.11 -19.53
CA THR A 86 -19.59 -3.37 -20.90
C THR A 86 -20.09 -4.72 -21.39
N GLU A 87 -19.98 -5.76 -20.56
CA GLU A 87 -20.54 -7.08 -20.84
C GLU A 87 -22.05 -7.00 -21.05
N ALA A 88 -22.78 -6.36 -20.12
CA ALA A 88 -24.23 -6.20 -20.21
C ALA A 88 -24.68 -5.49 -21.51
N ARG A 89 -23.97 -4.43 -21.91
CA ARG A 89 -24.26 -3.71 -23.16
C ARG A 89 -23.96 -4.58 -24.39
N SER A 90 -22.92 -5.41 -24.35
CA SER A 90 -22.60 -6.34 -25.44
C SER A 90 -23.71 -7.38 -25.62
N TYR A 91 -24.22 -7.95 -24.52
CA TYR A 91 -25.35 -8.89 -24.54
C TYR A 91 -26.64 -8.24 -25.04
N GLU A 92 -26.99 -7.03 -24.59
CA GLU A 92 -28.18 -6.33 -25.07
C GLU A 92 -28.15 -6.07 -26.59
N GLN A 93 -26.99 -5.68 -27.13
CA GLN A 93 -26.83 -5.47 -28.57
C GLN A 93 -26.87 -6.78 -29.35
N ALA A 94 -26.25 -7.84 -28.82
CA ALA A 94 -26.31 -9.17 -29.40
C ALA A 94 -27.74 -9.73 -29.44
N ILE A 95 -28.52 -9.54 -28.36
CA ILE A 95 -29.95 -9.90 -28.31
C ILE A 95 -30.72 -9.15 -29.40
N GLY A 96 -30.54 -7.83 -29.52
CA GLY A 96 -31.20 -7.04 -30.56
C GLY A 96 -30.81 -7.42 -32.00
N CYS A 97 -29.60 -7.94 -32.21
CA CYS A 97 -29.18 -8.51 -33.49
C CYS A 97 -29.76 -9.91 -33.73
N ALA A 98 -29.83 -10.76 -32.70
CA ALA A 98 -30.42 -12.09 -32.78
C ALA A 98 -31.94 -12.04 -33.03
N GLU A 99 -32.65 -11.08 -32.44
CA GLU A 99 -34.08 -10.84 -32.72
C GLU A 99 -34.34 -10.47 -34.19
N LYS A 100 -33.38 -9.81 -34.83
CA LYS A 100 -33.41 -9.48 -36.27
C LYS A 100 -33.03 -10.64 -37.18
N GLY A 101 -32.61 -11.78 -36.61
CA GLY A 101 -32.22 -12.97 -37.34
C GLY A 101 -30.81 -12.94 -37.93
N GLU A 102 -29.90 -12.16 -37.34
CA GLU A 102 -28.47 -12.20 -37.70
C GLU A 102 -27.84 -13.56 -37.39
N GLU A 103 -26.78 -13.91 -38.13
CA GLU A 103 -26.09 -15.20 -38.04
C GLU A 103 -25.18 -15.28 -36.80
N THR A 104 -25.09 -16.46 -36.16
CA THR A 104 -24.27 -16.68 -34.95
C THR A 104 -22.81 -16.27 -35.14
N SER A 105 -22.25 -16.49 -36.33
CA SER A 105 -20.88 -16.13 -36.73
C SER A 105 -20.60 -14.62 -36.57
N ARG A 106 -21.60 -13.77 -36.82
CA ARG A 106 -21.54 -12.32 -36.64
C ARG A 106 -21.71 -11.92 -35.19
N LEU A 107 -22.51 -12.64 -34.42
CA LEU A 107 -22.66 -12.36 -32.99
C LEU A 107 -21.34 -12.57 -32.23
N ILE A 108 -20.61 -13.64 -32.55
CA ILE A 108 -19.28 -13.95 -31.99
C ILE A 108 -18.26 -12.87 -32.39
N SER A 109 -18.19 -12.53 -33.67
CA SER A 109 -17.15 -11.61 -34.17
C SER A 109 -17.41 -10.13 -33.86
N CYS A 110 -18.67 -9.70 -33.78
CA CYS A 110 -19.01 -8.30 -33.52
C CYS A 110 -19.18 -7.95 -32.04
N PHE A 111 -19.60 -8.91 -31.19
CA PHE A 111 -19.90 -8.68 -29.78
C PHE A 111 -18.97 -9.45 -28.82
N GLY A 112 -18.01 -10.21 -29.35
CA GLY A 112 -17.02 -10.94 -28.56
C GLY A 112 -17.62 -12.08 -27.74
N LEU A 113 -18.79 -12.58 -28.13
CA LEU A 113 -19.46 -13.69 -27.47
C LEU A 113 -18.73 -15.01 -27.73
N THR A 114 -18.75 -15.90 -26.76
CA THR A 114 -18.33 -17.29 -26.99
C THR A 114 -19.34 -18.02 -27.88
N GLU A 115 -18.91 -19.11 -28.52
CA GLU A 115 -19.76 -19.90 -29.42
C GLU A 115 -21.05 -20.38 -28.73
N GLY A 116 -20.93 -20.85 -27.48
CA GLY A 116 -22.08 -21.28 -26.67
C GLY A 116 -23.01 -20.15 -26.25
N GLU A 117 -22.49 -18.96 -25.95
CA GLU A 117 -23.31 -17.79 -25.61
C GLU A 117 -24.07 -17.26 -26.83
N ALA A 118 -23.41 -17.18 -27.99
CA ALA A 118 -24.05 -16.74 -29.22
C ALA A 118 -25.17 -17.69 -29.68
N ASP A 119 -24.95 -19.01 -29.57
CA ASP A 119 -25.98 -20.02 -29.85
C ASP A 119 -27.16 -19.92 -28.89
N LEU A 120 -26.91 -19.66 -27.60
CA LEU A 120 -27.95 -19.49 -26.59
C LEU A 120 -28.79 -18.23 -26.87
N VAL A 121 -28.14 -17.10 -27.18
CA VAL A 121 -28.82 -15.84 -27.52
C VAL A 121 -29.67 -16.01 -28.78
N MET A 122 -29.14 -16.65 -29.81
CA MET A 122 -29.91 -17.01 -31.01
C MET A 122 -31.12 -17.89 -30.68
N LEU A 123 -30.95 -18.91 -29.84
CA LEU A 123 -32.02 -19.86 -29.53
C LEU A 123 -33.16 -19.22 -28.72
N LEU A 124 -32.82 -18.32 -27.79
CA LEU A 124 -33.80 -17.65 -26.93
C LEU A 124 -34.54 -16.50 -27.63
N HIS A 125 -33.83 -15.75 -28.48
CA HIS A 125 -34.34 -14.47 -29.00
C HIS A 125 -34.71 -14.48 -30.49
N ASN A 126 -34.20 -15.41 -31.30
CA ASN A 126 -34.61 -15.51 -32.70
C ASN A 126 -35.94 -16.27 -32.83
N GLU A 127 -36.99 -15.59 -33.30
CA GLU A 127 -38.30 -16.19 -33.56
C GLU A 127 -38.26 -17.33 -34.59
N ALA A 128 -37.39 -17.23 -35.60
CA ALA A 128 -37.22 -18.27 -36.61
C ALA A 128 -36.58 -19.52 -36.00
N SER A 129 -35.57 -19.35 -35.13
CA SER A 129 -34.95 -20.45 -34.39
C SER A 129 -35.90 -21.12 -33.41
N ARG A 130 -36.76 -20.35 -32.72
CA ARG A 130 -37.81 -20.91 -31.85
C ARG A 130 -38.83 -21.74 -32.62
N ARG A 131 -39.25 -21.29 -33.82
CA ARG A 131 -40.15 -22.07 -34.68
C ARG A 131 -39.47 -23.35 -35.18
N ALA A 132 -38.22 -23.29 -35.62
CA ALA A 132 -37.47 -24.46 -36.06
C ALA A 132 -37.22 -25.47 -34.92
N ALA A 133 -36.95 -24.99 -33.69
CA ALA A 133 -36.80 -25.83 -32.52
C ALA A 133 -38.13 -26.49 -32.10
N ALA A 134 -39.23 -25.74 -32.11
CA ALA A 134 -40.57 -26.27 -31.85
C ALA A 134 -40.96 -27.35 -32.87
N GLU A 135 -40.62 -27.16 -34.15
CA GLU A 135 -40.88 -28.13 -35.21
C GLU A 135 -40.03 -29.40 -35.06
N LYS A 136 -38.75 -29.26 -34.65
CA LYS A 136 -37.88 -30.40 -34.33
C LYS A 136 -38.39 -31.20 -33.12
N PHE A 137 -38.91 -30.51 -32.11
CA PHE A 137 -39.47 -31.13 -30.92
C PHE A 137 -40.80 -31.84 -31.23
N ALA A 138 -41.65 -31.22 -32.05
CA ALA A 138 -42.88 -31.83 -32.54
C ALA A 138 -42.60 -33.10 -33.36
N ARG A 139 -41.58 -33.10 -34.23
CA ARG A 139 -41.15 -34.31 -34.95
C ARG A 139 -40.67 -35.42 -34.02
N ARG A 140 -39.86 -35.08 -33.01
CA ARG A 140 -39.40 -36.08 -32.03
C ARG A 140 -40.56 -36.70 -31.25
N LEU A 141 -41.56 -35.91 -30.85
CA LEU A 141 -42.75 -36.41 -30.17
C LEU A 141 -43.55 -37.39 -31.05
N ILE A 142 -43.68 -37.09 -32.34
CA ILE A 142 -44.34 -37.97 -33.31
C ILE A 142 -43.56 -39.27 -33.50
N ASP A 143 -42.23 -39.20 -33.63
CA ASP A 143 -41.37 -40.38 -33.80
C ASP A 143 -41.38 -41.27 -32.54
N THR A 144 -41.44 -40.69 -31.33
CA THR A 144 -41.59 -41.47 -30.09
C THR A 144 -42.99 -42.02 -29.86
N ALA A 145 -44.02 -41.50 -30.56
CA ALA A 145 -45.39 -42.02 -30.47
C ALA A 145 -45.68 -43.12 -31.50
N GLN A 146 -44.76 -43.38 -32.45
CA GLN A 146 -44.84 -44.47 -33.43
C GLN A 146 -44.04 -45.73 -33.02
N VAL A 147 -43.48 -45.75 -31.81
CA VAL A 147 -42.85 -46.93 -31.16
C VAL A 147 -43.78 -47.46 -30.09
#